data_AF-A0A1A6B8L7-F1
#
_entry.id   AF-A0A1A6B8L7-F1
#
_cell.length_a   1.000
_cell.length_b   1.000
_cell.length_c   1.000
_cell.angle_alpha   90.00
_cell.angle_beta   90.00
_cell.angle_gamma   90.00
#
_symmetry.space_group_name_H-M   'P 1'
#
loop_
_entity.id
_entity.type
_entity.pdbx_description
1 polymer ?
#
loop_
_entity_poly.entity_id
_entity_poly.type
_entity_poly.pdbx_seq_one_letter_code
_entity_poly.pdbx_strand_id
1 'polypeptide(L)'
;MPDKSIRIRNASRQGGRRPVMLAIAGDSASGKSTVTAGLVEALGPDRCVSISTDDYHRFDRFERAQKPFTALHPSCNYIDILSQHLQLLATGQPILKPVYDHATGRLIRPQLVEPNEFIIVEGLLPLHSKLARACFDVNVFLDPSEEVRRDWKIKRDTATRGYTAAQVLAVLADRDDESAAFIRPQRAHADIVVQFAPIDGRDDPPDIPMSVSLLLRPTIQQPDLGAILQPDVTHAMHLRLARDTDGKPVDNIHVHGYASPEDNARVEKMIWHALGDKDIDAPERLGRIGADVQRSTPLAVSQMLLLHHLLDGGR
;
A
#
# COMPACT_ATOMS: atom_id res chain seq x y z
N MET A 1 -1.18 15.05 -17.24
CA MET A 1 -1.21 14.16 -18.43
C MET A 1 -2.56 13.46 -18.45
N PRO A 2 -3.42 13.67 -19.47
CA PRO A 2 -4.77 13.09 -19.55
C PRO A 2 -4.81 11.58 -19.90
N ASP A 3 -3.70 10.86 -19.73
CA ASP A 3 -3.36 9.71 -20.58
C ASP A 3 -3.54 8.33 -19.90
N LYS A 4 -3.82 8.27 -18.59
CA LYS A 4 -4.02 6.99 -17.88
C LYS A 4 -5.38 6.33 -18.20
N SER A 5 -6.44 7.12 -18.34
CA SER A 5 -7.81 6.62 -18.60
C SER A 5 -8.07 6.20 -20.05
N ILE A 6 -7.27 6.66 -21.01
CA ILE A 6 -7.50 6.48 -22.45
C ILE A 6 -6.79 5.22 -22.99
N ARG A 7 -5.68 4.78 -22.40
CA ARG A 7 -4.77 3.82 -23.06
C ARG A 7 -5.17 2.34 -23.01
N ILE A 8 -6.12 1.94 -22.15
CA ILE A 8 -6.53 0.52 -22.01
C ILE A 8 -8.06 0.36 -22.17
N ARG A 9 -8.75 1.29 -22.86
CA ARG A 9 -10.17 1.08 -23.23
C ARG A 9 -10.35 0.25 -24.50
N ASN A 10 -9.32 0.17 -25.34
CA ASN A 10 -9.45 -0.41 -26.69
C ASN A 10 -9.24 -1.94 -26.76
N ALA A 11 -8.97 -2.62 -25.65
CA ALA A 11 -8.66 -4.06 -25.64
C ALA A 11 -9.82 -4.98 -25.23
N SER A 12 -10.88 -4.48 -24.56
CA SER A 12 -12.02 -5.30 -24.16
C SER A 12 -12.99 -5.50 -25.34
N ARG A 13 -12.64 -6.41 -26.24
CA ARG A 13 -13.51 -6.91 -27.34
C ARG A 13 -14.56 -7.94 -26.90
N GLN A 14 -14.75 -8.12 -25.59
CA GLN A 14 -15.76 -8.97 -24.98
C GLN A 14 -16.31 -8.19 -23.77
N GLY A 15 -17.63 -8.09 -23.63
CA GLY A 15 -18.35 -7.11 -22.81
C GLY A 15 -18.20 -7.19 -21.28
N GLY A 16 -17.02 -7.54 -20.75
CA GLY A 16 -16.66 -7.41 -19.35
C GLY A 16 -15.94 -6.09 -19.09
N ARG A 17 -16.24 -5.45 -17.95
CA ARG A 17 -15.51 -4.27 -17.47
C ARG A 17 -14.10 -4.72 -17.05
N ARG A 18 -13.05 -3.99 -17.45
CA ARG A 18 -11.67 -4.32 -17.06
C ARG A 18 -11.52 -4.22 -15.53
N PRO A 19 -10.65 -5.02 -14.90
CA PRO A 19 -10.31 -4.87 -13.49
C PRO A 19 -9.76 -3.47 -13.18
N VAL A 20 -10.08 -2.95 -12.00
CA VAL A 20 -9.40 -1.77 -11.44
C VAL A 20 -8.19 -2.27 -10.66
N MET A 21 -7.01 -1.73 -10.97
CA MET A 21 -5.74 -2.21 -10.42
C MET A 21 -5.07 -1.17 -9.53
N LEU A 22 -4.80 -1.53 -8.27
CA LEU A 22 -4.10 -0.73 -7.28
C LEU A 22 -2.73 -1.34 -6.97
N ALA A 23 -1.66 -0.55 -7.07
CA ALA A 23 -0.35 -0.94 -6.58
C ALA A 23 -0.07 -0.35 -5.20
N ILE A 24 0.51 -1.15 -4.30
CA ILE A 24 1.00 -0.71 -2.99
C ILE A 24 2.48 -1.10 -2.87
N ALA A 25 3.37 -0.16 -3.18
CA ALA A 25 4.81 -0.30 -3.05
C ALA A 25 5.31 0.12 -1.66
N GLY A 26 6.50 -0.37 -1.29
CA GLY A 26 7.21 0.08 -0.09
C GLY A 26 8.15 -1.00 0.43
N ASP A 27 9.07 -0.62 1.31
CA ASP A 27 10.07 -1.54 1.87
C ASP A 27 9.43 -2.57 2.83
N SER A 28 10.16 -3.65 3.16
CA SER A 28 9.75 -4.60 4.20
C SER A 28 9.39 -3.86 5.49
N ALA A 29 8.31 -4.32 6.11
CA ALA A 29 7.75 -3.75 7.33
C ALA A 29 7.29 -2.29 7.18
N SER A 30 6.82 -1.88 6.00
CA SER A 30 6.18 -0.56 5.82
C SER A 30 4.66 -0.53 6.05
N GLY A 31 4.03 -1.67 6.39
CA GLY A 31 2.58 -1.76 6.63
C GLY A 31 1.72 -2.21 5.43
N LYS A 32 2.34 -2.60 4.30
CA LYS A 32 1.62 -2.96 3.04
C LYS A 32 0.56 -4.03 3.23
N SER A 33 0.93 -5.14 3.87
CA SER A 33 0.02 -6.26 4.08
C SER A 33 -1.14 -5.87 4.99
N THR A 34 -0.93 -4.99 5.98
CA THR A 34 -1.99 -4.47 6.86
C THR A 34 -2.97 -3.58 6.10
N VAL A 35 -2.46 -2.63 5.31
CA VAL A 35 -3.30 -1.77 4.45
C VAL A 35 -4.11 -2.64 3.49
N THR A 36 -3.45 -3.56 2.79
CA THR A 36 -4.05 -4.48 1.80
C THR A 36 -5.13 -5.36 2.41
N ALA A 37 -4.90 -5.92 3.60
CA ALA A 37 -5.85 -6.81 4.26
C ALA A 37 -7.20 -6.12 4.51
N GLY A 38 -7.18 -4.89 5.03
CA GLY A 38 -8.43 -4.14 5.26
C GLY A 38 -9.17 -3.76 3.97
N LEU A 39 -8.45 -3.50 2.87
CA LEU A 39 -9.06 -3.25 1.57
C LEU A 39 -9.72 -4.51 0.98
N VAL A 40 -9.03 -5.65 1.03
CA VAL A 40 -9.57 -6.94 0.56
C VAL A 40 -10.82 -7.31 1.36
N GLU A 41 -10.79 -7.13 2.68
CA GLU A 41 -11.94 -7.44 3.54
C GLU A 41 -13.12 -6.50 3.27
N ALA A 42 -12.86 -5.20 3.05
CA ALA A 42 -13.91 -4.21 2.74
C ALA A 42 -14.56 -4.43 1.36
N LEU A 43 -13.79 -4.89 0.36
CA LEU A 43 -14.32 -5.20 -0.98
C LEU A 43 -15.04 -6.55 -1.03
N GLY A 44 -14.70 -7.46 -0.13
CA GLY A 44 -15.15 -8.83 -0.10
C GLY A 44 -14.24 -9.76 -0.91
N PRO A 45 -14.00 -11.00 -0.43
CA PRO A 45 -13.07 -11.93 -1.06
C PRO A 45 -13.50 -12.37 -2.47
N ASP A 46 -14.80 -12.27 -2.77
CA ASP A 46 -15.36 -12.68 -4.06
C ASP A 46 -15.17 -11.64 -5.17
N ARG A 47 -14.76 -10.40 -4.83
CA ARG A 47 -14.62 -9.28 -5.78
C ARG A 47 -13.18 -8.79 -5.93
N CYS A 48 -12.30 -9.16 -4.99
CA CYS A 48 -10.95 -8.64 -4.91
C CYS A 48 -9.91 -9.77 -4.91
N VAL A 49 -8.89 -9.62 -5.75
CA VAL A 49 -7.71 -10.49 -5.76
C VAL A 49 -6.51 -9.69 -5.26
N SER A 50 -5.78 -10.25 -4.28
CA SER A 50 -4.52 -9.68 -3.79
C SER A 50 -3.33 -10.50 -4.28
N ILE A 51 -2.29 -9.82 -4.75
CA ILE A 51 -1.06 -10.41 -5.28
C ILE A 51 0.14 -9.77 -4.59
N SER A 52 1.01 -10.60 -4.01
CA SER A 52 2.30 -10.13 -3.50
C SER A 52 3.37 -10.20 -4.59
N THR A 53 4.16 -9.15 -4.77
CA THR A 53 5.30 -9.21 -5.70
C THR A 53 6.44 -10.08 -5.17
N ASP A 54 6.45 -10.38 -3.86
CA ASP A 54 7.45 -11.26 -3.25
C ASP A 54 7.33 -12.70 -3.78
N ASP A 55 6.16 -13.08 -4.30
CA ASP A 55 5.94 -14.35 -5.01
C ASP A 55 6.83 -14.49 -6.25
N TYR A 56 7.30 -13.38 -6.82
CA TYR A 56 8.12 -13.34 -8.03
C TYR A 56 9.62 -13.38 -7.73
N HIS A 57 10.03 -13.73 -6.51
CA HIS A 57 11.43 -14.04 -6.22
C HIS A 57 11.96 -15.14 -7.16
N ARG A 58 13.12 -14.89 -7.76
CA ARG A 58 13.82 -15.83 -8.63
C ARG A 58 14.52 -16.95 -7.85
N PHE A 59 14.93 -16.64 -6.64
CA PHE A 59 15.69 -17.51 -5.75
C PHE A 59 14.98 -17.61 -4.42
N ASP A 60 14.95 -18.80 -3.85
CA ASP A 60 14.47 -18.98 -2.48
C ASP A 60 15.45 -18.37 -1.46
N ARG A 61 15.10 -18.42 -0.16
CA ARG A 61 15.93 -17.80 0.89
C ARG A 61 17.34 -18.41 0.96
N PHE A 62 17.48 -19.71 0.71
CA PHE A 62 18.74 -20.44 0.84
C PHE A 62 19.62 -20.23 -0.39
N GLU A 63 19.03 -20.27 -1.59
CA GLU A 63 19.71 -19.98 -2.84
C GLU A 63 20.20 -18.53 -2.89
N ARG A 64 19.37 -17.59 -2.43
CA ARG A 64 19.70 -16.16 -2.39
C ARG A 64 20.86 -15.84 -1.46
N ALA A 65 21.05 -16.59 -0.38
CA ALA A 65 22.16 -16.38 0.55
C ALA A 65 23.55 -16.53 -0.11
N GLN A 66 23.61 -17.16 -1.28
CA GLN A 66 24.84 -17.33 -2.08
C GLN A 66 24.95 -16.33 -3.24
N LYS A 67 24.07 -15.31 -3.29
CA LYS A 67 24.05 -14.29 -4.35
C LYS A 67 24.68 -12.98 -3.83
N PRO A 68 25.25 -12.16 -4.73
CA PRO A 68 25.85 -10.88 -4.36
C PRO A 68 24.81 -9.76 -4.19
N PHE A 69 23.53 -10.11 -4.06
CA PHE A 69 22.41 -9.17 -3.98
C PHE A 69 21.29 -9.72 -3.09
N THR A 70 20.48 -8.82 -2.55
CA THR A 70 19.37 -9.18 -1.65
C THR A 70 18.06 -9.38 -2.43
N ALA A 71 16.96 -9.60 -1.69
CA ALA A 71 15.62 -9.71 -2.27
C ALA A 71 15.13 -8.39 -2.89
N LEU A 72 15.76 -7.27 -2.54
CA LEU A 72 15.40 -5.93 -3.03
C LEU A 72 15.93 -5.68 -4.45
N HIS A 73 17.01 -6.36 -4.85
CA HIS A 73 17.61 -6.20 -6.16
C HIS A 73 16.68 -6.74 -7.28
N PRO A 74 16.48 -6.00 -8.38
CA PRO A 74 15.65 -6.45 -9.51
C PRO A 74 16.07 -7.80 -10.08
N SER A 75 17.38 -8.09 -10.19
CA SER A 75 17.90 -9.40 -10.64
C SER A 75 17.56 -10.59 -9.73
N CYS A 76 17.12 -10.34 -8.48
CA CYS A 76 16.59 -11.36 -7.60
C CYS A 76 15.11 -11.68 -7.84
N ASN A 77 14.46 -10.98 -8.78
CA ASN A 77 13.03 -11.03 -9.02
C ASN A 77 12.75 -11.23 -10.51
N TYR A 78 11.70 -11.98 -10.83
CA TYR A 78 11.22 -12.14 -12.20
C TYR A 78 10.38 -10.92 -12.64
N ILE A 79 11.03 -9.75 -12.77
CA ILE A 79 10.37 -8.46 -13.09
C ILE A 79 9.63 -8.51 -14.43
N ASP A 80 10.20 -9.20 -15.43
CA ASP A 80 9.56 -9.32 -16.75
C ASP A 80 8.30 -10.19 -16.68
N ILE A 81 8.35 -11.29 -15.91
CA ILE A 81 7.19 -12.17 -15.70
C ILE A 81 6.10 -11.44 -14.90
N LEU A 82 6.49 -10.70 -13.84
CA LEU A 82 5.55 -9.83 -13.11
C LEU A 82 4.89 -8.84 -14.07
N SER A 83 5.66 -8.14 -14.89
CA SER A 83 5.14 -7.14 -15.83
C SER A 83 4.22 -7.76 -16.89
N GLN A 84 4.52 -8.98 -17.35
CA GLN A 84 3.65 -9.74 -18.25
C GLN A 84 2.34 -10.15 -17.56
N HIS A 85 2.42 -10.70 -16.36
CA HIS A 85 1.25 -11.12 -15.58
C HIS A 85 0.31 -9.95 -15.27
N LEU A 86 0.85 -8.78 -14.93
CA LEU A 86 0.05 -7.58 -14.72
C LEU A 86 -0.71 -7.14 -15.98
N GLN A 87 -0.08 -7.24 -17.15
CA GLN A 87 -0.75 -6.95 -18.43
C GLN A 87 -1.86 -7.95 -18.73
N LEU A 88 -1.61 -9.25 -18.51
CA LEU A 88 -2.62 -10.30 -18.69
C LEU A 88 -3.84 -10.03 -17.80
N LEU A 89 -3.61 -9.78 -16.51
CA LEU A 89 -4.67 -9.45 -15.56
C LEU A 89 -5.44 -8.17 -15.93
N ALA A 90 -4.73 -7.10 -16.33
CA ALA A 90 -5.35 -5.86 -16.78
C ALA A 90 -6.26 -6.05 -18.01
N THR A 91 -5.95 -7.05 -18.84
CA THR A 91 -6.75 -7.43 -20.02
C THR A 91 -7.77 -8.54 -19.76
N GLY A 92 -7.98 -8.92 -18.50
CA GLY A 92 -8.97 -9.93 -18.12
C GLY A 92 -8.53 -11.38 -18.41
N GLN A 93 -7.24 -11.64 -18.50
CA GLN A 93 -6.70 -13.00 -18.70
C GLN A 93 -6.12 -13.58 -17.39
N PRO A 94 -6.34 -14.88 -17.11
CA PRO A 94 -5.80 -15.54 -15.94
C PRO A 94 -4.29 -15.75 -16.05
N ILE A 95 -3.63 -15.92 -14.90
CA ILE A 95 -2.19 -16.17 -14.81
C ILE A 95 -1.90 -17.40 -13.94
N LEU A 96 -0.80 -18.08 -14.22
CA LEU A 96 -0.23 -19.08 -13.31
C LEU A 96 0.85 -18.40 -12.45
N LYS A 97 0.43 -17.87 -11.30
CA LYS A 97 1.27 -17.06 -10.42
C LYS A 97 2.24 -17.94 -9.62
N PRO A 98 3.54 -17.62 -9.54
CA PRO A 98 4.43 -18.27 -8.57
C PRO A 98 3.96 -18.01 -7.12
N VAL A 99 4.51 -18.76 -6.17
CA VAL A 99 4.18 -18.58 -4.75
C VAL A 99 5.46 -18.71 -3.92
N TYR A 100 5.71 -17.71 -3.08
CA TYR A 100 6.81 -17.71 -2.12
C TYR A 100 6.26 -17.83 -0.70
N ASP A 101 6.63 -18.90 -0.01
CA ASP A 101 6.23 -19.12 1.37
C ASP A 101 7.21 -18.43 2.33
N HIS A 102 6.74 -17.39 3.03
CA HIS A 102 7.55 -16.65 4.00
C HIS A 102 7.90 -17.46 5.26
N ALA A 103 7.11 -18.47 5.63
CA ALA A 103 7.37 -19.30 6.80
C ALA A 103 8.56 -20.23 6.55
N THR A 104 8.54 -20.95 5.43
CA THR A 104 9.64 -21.87 5.05
C THR A 104 10.77 -21.18 4.30
N GLY A 105 10.52 -20.01 3.71
CA GLY A 105 11.46 -19.29 2.85
C GLY A 105 11.67 -19.95 1.48
N ARG A 106 10.71 -20.76 1.01
CA ARG A 106 10.81 -21.57 -0.21
C ARG A 106 9.82 -21.12 -1.28
N LEU A 107 10.20 -21.35 -2.54
CA LEU A 107 9.26 -21.29 -3.66
C LEU A 107 8.45 -22.60 -3.69
N ILE A 108 7.12 -22.48 -3.77
CA ILE A 108 6.21 -23.62 -3.78
C ILE A 108 5.40 -23.68 -5.08
N ARG A 109 4.48 -24.64 -5.18
CA ARG A 109 3.67 -24.85 -6.37
C ARG A 109 2.94 -23.55 -6.78
N PRO A 110 2.97 -23.17 -8.07
CA PRO A 110 2.26 -22.00 -8.52
C PRO A 110 0.74 -22.16 -8.41
N GLN A 111 0.04 -21.04 -8.31
CA GLN A 111 -1.40 -20.94 -8.15
C GLN A 111 -2.04 -20.26 -9.37
N LEU A 112 -3.13 -20.83 -9.87
CA LEU A 112 -3.97 -20.15 -10.87
C LEU A 112 -4.67 -18.96 -10.21
N VAL A 113 -4.54 -17.79 -10.84
CA VAL A 113 -5.21 -16.57 -10.41
C VAL A 113 -6.07 -16.07 -11.56
N GLU A 114 -7.38 -15.99 -11.34
CA GLU A 114 -8.32 -15.37 -12.25
C GLU A 114 -8.46 -13.87 -11.94
N PRO A 115 -8.57 -13.01 -12.97
CA PRO A 115 -8.83 -11.60 -12.74
C PRO A 115 -10.24 -11.40 -12.16
N ASN A 116 -10.39 -10.40 -11.30
CA ASN A 116 -11.66 -10.06 -10.66
C ASN A 116 -11.92 -8.54 -10.79
N GLU A 117 -13.03 -8.03 -10.26
CA GLU A 117 -13.39 -6.60 -10.33
C GLU A 117 -12.24 -5.69 -9.85
N PHE A 118 -11.58 -6.07 -8.76
CA PHE A 118 -10.47 -5.34 -8.17
C PHE A 118 -9.23 -6.23 -8.03
N ILE A 119 -8.07 -5.68 -8.35
CA ILE A 119 -6.79 -6.35 -8.17
C ILE A 119 -5.85 -5.42 -7.38
N ILE A 120 -5.41 -5.88 -6.22
CA ILE A 120 -4.43 -5.16 -5.39
C ILE A 120 -3.09 -5.89 -5.50
N VAL A 121 -2.06 -5.16 -5.88
CA VAL A 121 -0.70 -5.70 -6.04
C VAL A 121 0.22 -5.01 -5.05
N GLU A 122 0.68 -5.73 -4.04
CA GLU A 122 1.55 -5.18 -3.00
C GLU A 122 2.93 -5.81 -3.04
N GLY A 123 3.96 -5.06 -2.62
CA GLY A 123 5.26 -5.67 -2.36
C GLY A 123 6.43 -4.71 -2.58
N LEU A 124 7.61 -5.28 -2.78
CA LEU A 124 8.86 -4.54 -2.89
C LEU A 124 9.01 -3.78 -4.22
N LEU A 125 8.63 -4.39 -5.35
CA LEU A 125 8.93 -3.87 -6.69
C LEU A 125 7.73 -3.70 -7.64
N PRO A 126 6.47 -3.48 -7.19
CA PRO A 126 5.34 -3.38 -8.12
C PRO A 126 5.45 -2.18 -9.06
N LEU A 127 6.12 -1.10 -8.63
CA LEU A 127 6.27 0.13 -9.40
C LEU A 127 7.64 0.24 -10.08
N HIS A 128 8.47 -0.80 -10.03
CA HIS A 128 9.85 -0.73 -10.52
C HIS A 128 9.92 -0.54 -12.05
N SER A 129 9.19 -1.36 -12.81
CA SER A 129 9.19 -1.30 -14.27
C SER A 129 8.14 -0.32 -14.81
N LYS A 130 8.47 0.39 -15.90
CA LYS A 130 7.50 1.30 -16.57
C LYS A 130 6.27 0.55 -17.09
N LEU A 131 6.47 -0.70 -17.52
CA LEU A 131 5.39 -1.56 -18.03
C LEU A 131 4.41 -1.96 -16.92
N ALA A 132 4.93 -2.37 -15.76
CA ALA A 132 4.10 -2.67 -14.60
C ALA A 132 3.29 -1.44 -14.17
N ARG A 133 3.95 -0.27 -14.04
CA ARG A 133 3.30 1.00 -13.68
C ARG A 133 2.14 1.40 -14.61
N ALA A 134 2.26 1.07 -15.90
CA ALA A 134 1.23 1.41 -16.88
C ALA A 134 -0.05 0.57 -16.73
N CYS A 135 0.00 -0.53 -15.98
CA CYS A 135 -1.16 -1.41 -15.75
C CYS A 135 -2.04 -0.93 -14.59
N PHE A 136 -1.50 -0.11 -13.67
CA PHE A 136 -2.23 0.34 -12.48
C PHE A 136 -3.01 1.62 -12.74
N ASP A 137 -4.23 1.64 -12.20
CA ASP A 137 -5.07 2.83 -12.12
C ASP A 137 -4.56 3.79 -11.06
N VAL A 138 -4.10 3.22 -9.94
CA VAL A 138 -3.66 3.97 -8.76
C VAL A 138 -2.35 3.37 -8.23
N ASN A 139 -1.35 4.22 -8.04
CA ASN A 139 -0.06 3.81 -7.50
C ASN A 139 0.11 4.38 -6.09
N VAL A 140 0.33 3.54 -5.10
CA VAL A 140 0.54 3.93 -3.70
C VAL A 140 1.94 3.55 -3.29
N PHE A 141 2.59 4.41 -2.51
CA PHE A 141 3.84 4.10 -1.85
C PHE A 141 3.73 4.32 -0.35
N LEU A 142 4.04 3.30 0.44
CA LEU A 142 4.11 3.40 1.90
C LEU A 142 5.52 3.81 2.32
N ASP A 143 5.63 4.98 2.94
CA ASP A 143 6.88 5.67 3.27
C ASP A 143 6.99 5.98 4.78
N PRO A 144 6.81 5.01 5.70
CA PRO A 144 7.08 5.27 7.10
C PRO A 144 8.57 5.58 7.32
N SER A 145 8.88 6.31 8.39
CA SER A 145 10.27 6.60 8.73
C SER A 145 11.08 5.32 8.96
N GLU A 146 12.40 5.38 8.75
CA GLU A 146 13.28 4.24 8.97
C GLU A 146 13.26 3.75 10.43
N GLU A 147 13.07 4.65 11.38
CA GLU A 147 12.90 4.33 12.79
C GLU A 147 11.64 3.47 13.03
N VAL A 148 10.48 3.94 12.55
CA VAL A 148 9.22 3.20 12.62
C VAL A 148 9.34 1.83 11.97
N ARG A 149 9.96 1.78 10.78
CA ARG A 149 10.14 0.53 10.02
C ARG A 149 11.05 -0.46 10.75
N ARG A 150 12.13 0.02 11.36
CA ARG A 150 13.04 -0.79 12.20
C ARG A 150 12.29 -1.39 13.36
N ASP A 151 11.53 -0.58 14.10
CA ASP A 151 10.76 -1.03 15.26
C ASP A 151 9.71 -2.07 14.90
N TRP A 152 8.93 -1.81 13.85
CA TRP A 152 7.95 -2.77 13.34
C TRP A 152 8.59 -4.07 12.88
N LYS A 153 9.73 -4.01 12.21
CA LYS A 153 10.43 -5.21 11.74
C LYS A 153 10.99 -6.02 12.91
N ILE A 154 11.58 -5.36 13.91
CA ILE A 154 12.08 -6.02 15.13
C ILE A 154 10.91 -6.70 15.83
N LYS A 155 9.85 -5.97 16.18
CA LYS A 155 8.67 -6.51 16.88
C LYS A 155 8.08 -7.72 16.15
N ARG A 156 7.93 -7.64 14.82
CA ARG A 156 7.37 -8.73 14.01
C ARG A 156 8.31 -9.93 13.93
N ASP A 157 9.56 -9.73 13.53
CA ASP A 157 10.47 -10.83 13.19
C ASP A 157 10.99 -11.54 14.46
N THR A 158 11.05 -10.87 15.61
CA THR A 158 11.36 -11.53 16.90
C THR A 158 10.17 -12.33 17.44
N ALA A 159 8.94 -11.82 17.30
CA ALA A 159 7.74 -12.49 17.79
C ALA A 159 7.32 -13.69 16.93
N THR A 160 7.44 -13.59 15.60
CA THR A 160 6.82 -14.56 14.67
C THR A 160 7.81 -15.41 13.90
N ARG A 161 9.09 -15.02 13.83
CA ARG A 161 10.08 -15.65 12.94
C ARG A 161 11.34 -16.13 13.67
N GLY A 162 11.40 -15.99 15.00
CA GLY A 162 12.49 -16.50 15.85
C GLY A 162 13.84 -15.78 15.68
N TYR A 163 13.86 -14.59 15.06
CA TYR A 163 15.09 -13.79 14.94
C TYR A 163 15.39 -13.05 16.25
N THR A 164 16.67 -12.74 16.49
CA THR A 164 17.05 -11.76 17.52
C THR A 164 17.01 -10.35 16.95
N ALA A 165 16.84 -9.34 17.81
CA ALA A 165 16.85 -7.93 17.37
C ALA A 165 18.16 -7.56 16.64
N ALA A 166 19.31 -8.07 17.11
CA ALA A 166 20.60 -7.86 16.48
C ALA A 166 20.66 -8.45 15.05
N GLN A 167 20.10 -9.65 14.84
CA GLN A 167 20.01 -10.24 13.50
C GLN A 167 19.12 -9.41 12.57
N VAL A 168 17.99 -8.90 13.07
CA VAL A 168 17.09 -8.05 12.29
C VAL A 168 17.80 -6.76 11.85
N LEU A 169 18.54 -6.12 12.77
CA LEU A 169 19.30 -4.90 12.47
C LEU A 169 20.42 -5.14 11.46
N ALA A 170 21.15 -6.25 11.57
CA ALA A 170 22.18 -6.62 10.60
C ALA A 170 21.59 -6.80 9.19
N VAL A 171 20.44 -7.48 9.08
CA VAL A 171 19.74 -7.66 7.78
C VAL A 171 19.21 -6.34 7.22
N LEU A 172 18.79 -5.40 8.08
CA LEU A 172 18.37 -4.08 7.63
C LEU A 172 19.54 -3.26 7.08
N ALA A 173 20.68 -3.29 7.76
CA ALA A 173 21.89 -2.59 7.32
C ALA A 173 22.38 -3.11 5.97
N ASP A 174 22.42 -4.44 5.79
CA ASP A 174 22.82 -5.10 4.54
C ASP A 174 21.92 -4.74 3.34
N ARG A 175 20.69 -4.31 3.60
CA ARG A 175 19.69 -3.99 2.58
C ARG A 175 19.56 -2.51 2.27
N ASP A 176 20.19 -1.62 3.04
CA ASP A 176 19.91 -0.17 2.94
C ASP A 176 20.31 0.39 1.58
N ASP A 177 21.49 0.00 1.07
CA ASP A 177 21.98 0.44 -0.25
C ASP A 177 21.05 -0.01 -1.39
N GLU A 178 20.62 -1.27 -1.37
CA GLU A 178 19.66 -1.76 -2.37
C GLU A 178 18.27 -1.14 -2.21
N SER A 179 17.83 -0.85 -0.98
CA SER A 179 16.58 -0.15 -0.73
C SER A 179 16.62 1.27 -1.31
N ALA A 180 17.72 1.99 -1.07
CA ALA A 180 17.96 3.31 -1.64
C ALA A 180 18.05 3.28 -3.17
N ALA A 181 18.61 2.22 -3.75
CA ALA A 181 18.75 2.09 -5.20
C ALA A 181 17.48 1.64 -5.94
N PHE A 182 16.66 0.76 -5.32
CA PHE A 182 15.59 0.06 -6.05
C PHE A 182 14.19 0.19 -5.44
N ILE A 183 14.09 0.43 -4.13
CA ILE A 183 12.80 0.51 -3.43
C ILE A 183 12.35 1.96 -3.30
N ARG A 184 13.11 2.79 -2.57
CA ARG A 184 12.79 4.21 -2.30
C ARG A 184 12.52 5.03 -3.57
N PRO A 185 13.22 4.84 -4.72
CA PRO A 185 12.93 5.60 -5.94
C PRO A 185 11.53 5.38 -6.50
N GLN A 186 10.87 4.25 -6.19
CA GLN A 186 9.49 4.00 -6.63
C GLN A 186 8.49 5.01 -6.05
N ARG A 187 8.81 5.69 -4.94
CA ARG A 187 8.01 6.78 -4.36
C ARG A 187 7.73 7.90 -5.37
N ALA A 188 8.66 8.19 -6.27
CA ALA A 188 8.50 9.20 -7.30
C ALA A 188 7.40 8.86 -8.33
N HIS A 189 6.94 7.60 -8.36
CA HIS A 189 5.91 7.12 -9.28
C HIS A 189 4.54 6.92 -8.62
N ALA A 190 4.44 7.15 -7.31
CA ALA A 190 3.17 7.07 -6.60
C ALA A 190 2.24 8.23 -6.96
N ASP A 191 0.95 7.95 -7.00
CA ASP A 191 -0.13 8.94 -7.00
C ASP A 191 -0.49 9.36 -5.58
N ILE A 192 -0.33 8.44 -4.61
CA ILE A 192 -0.56 8.66 -3.18
C ILE A 192 0.64 8.15 -2.38
N VAL A 193 1.18 8.98 -1.50
CA VAL A 193 2.20 8.55 -0.52
C VAL A 193 1.58 8.52 0.86
N VAL A 194 1.71 7.39 1.54
CA VAL A 194 1.17 7.18 2.89
C VAL A 194 2.35 7.05 3.85
N GLN A 195 2.46 7.98 4.78
CA GLN A 195 3.53 8.03 5.75
C GLN A 195 2.95 7.93 7.16
N PHE A 196 3.08 6.75 7.77
CA PHE A 196 2.80 6.59 9.18
C PHE A 196 4.01 7.04 9.99
N ALA A 197 3.80 7.93 10.95
CA ALA A 197 4.86 8.50 11.75
C ALA A 197 4.36 8.84 13.17
N PRO A 198 5.27 8.90 14.15
CA PRO A 198 5.05 9.61 15.40
C PRO A 198 4.71 11.09 15.11
N ILE A 199 4.29 11.81 16.14
CA ILE A 199 3.92 13.21 16.00
C ILE A 199 5.17 14.05 15.76
N ASP A 200 5.19 14.84 14.68
CA ASP A 200 6.30 15.75 14.38
C ASP A 200 6.54 16.73 15.54
N GLY A 201 7.77 16.76 16.05
CA GLY A 201 8.21 17.71 17.08
C GLY A 201 7.81 17.35 18.51
N ARG A 202 7.27 16.16 18.78
CA ARG A 202 7.05 15.63 20.13
C ARG A 202 7.91 14.38 20.37
N ASP A 203 8.59 14.37 21.51
CA ASP A 203 9.33 13.19 22.01
C ASP A 203 8.36 12.33 22.84
N ASP A 204 7.42 11.71 22.14
CA ASP A 204 6.35 10.94 22.76
C ASP A 204 6.81 9.52 23.11
N PRO A 205 6.30 8.93 24.21
CA PRO A 205 6.64 7.57 24.56
C PRO A 205 6.16 6.55 23.50
N PRO A 206 6.80 5.35 23.42
CA PRO A 206 6.62 4.40 22.31
C PRO A 206 5.22 3.80 22.15
N ASP A 207 4.32 4.06 23.11
CA ASP A 207 2.95 3.60 23.20
C ASP A 207 1.92 4.58 22.60
N ILE A 208 2.34 5.80 22.22
CA ILE A 208 1.45 6.75 21.56
C ILE A 208 1.04 6.23 20.16
N PRO A 209 -0.26 6.23 19.82
CA PRO A 209 -0.70 5.79 18.50
C PRO A 209 -0.13 6.69 17.39
N MET A 210 0.32 6.06 16.31
CA MET A 210 0.90 6.77 15.18
C MET A 210 -0.12 7.61 14.43
N SER A 211 0.31 8.78 13.96
CA SER A 211 -0.41 9.60 12.99
C SER A 211 -0.11 9.14 11.57
N VAL A 212 -0.86 9.66 10.59
CA VAL A 212 -0.56 9.44 9.17
C VAL A 212 -0.59 10.75 8.42
N SER A 213 0.38 10.91 7.51
CA SER A 213 0.34 11.90 6.43
C SER A 213 0.00 11.20 5.11
N LEU A 214 -0.99 11.71 4.39
CA LEU A 214 -1.43 11.24 3.08
C LEU A 214 -1.17 12.35 2.07
N LEU A 215 -0.10 12.19 1.28
CA LEU A 215 0.23 13.13 0.22
C LEU A 215 -0.50 12.70 -1.05
N LEU A 216 -1.43 13.54 -1.50
CA LEU A 216 -2.27 13.32 -2.66
C LEU A 216 -1.74 14.12 -3.85
N ARG A 217 -1.14 13.44 -4.81
CA ARG A 217 -0.61 14.10 -6.01
C ARG A 217 -1.72 14.32 -7.04
N PRO A 218 -1.68 15.42 -7.81
CA PRO A 218 -2.63 15.70 -8.88
C PRO A 218 -2.34 14.86 -10.16
N THR A 219 -1.81 13.64 -9.99
CA THR A 219 -1.53 12.69 -11.09
C THR A 219 -2.72 11.81 -11.41
N ILE A 220 -3.69 11.74 -10.50
CA ILE A 220 -5.04 11.17 -10.67
C ILE A 220 -6.07 12.15 -10.11
N GLN A 221 -7.35 11.94 -10.42
CA GLN A 221 -8.43 12.73 -9.83
C GLN A 221 -8.58 12.36 -8.36
N GLN A 222 -8.25 13.28 -7.47
CA GLN A 222 -8.42 13.09 -6.02
C GLN A 222 -9.87 13.44 -5.63
N PRO A 223 -10.41 12.80 -4.58
CA PRO A 223 -11.75 13.12 -4.07
C PRO A 223 -11.84 14.57 -3.60
N ASP A 224 -13.05 15.13 -3.63
CA ASP A 224 -13.31 16.42 -3.00
C ASP A 224 -13.35 16.27 -1.48
N LEU A 225 -12.37 16.88 -0.83
CA LEU A 225 -12.16 16.85 0.61
C LEU A 225 -12.58 18.16 1.29
N GLY A 226 -13.28 19.06 0.59
CA GLY A 226 -13.67 20.36 1.14
C GLY A 226 -14.49 20.28 2.42
N ALA A 227 -15.31 19.24 2.57
CA ALA A 227 -16.11 19.01 3.78
C ALA A 227 -15.28 18.75 5.05
N ILE A 228 -14.00 18.40 4.92
CA ILE A 228 -13.07 18.12 6.03
C ILE A 228 -12.48 19.40 6.62
N LEU A 229 -12.52 20.51 5.89
CA LEU A 229 -11.96 21.80 6.34
C LEU A 229 -12.84 22.51 7.39
N GLN A 230 -13.82 21.82 7.97
CA GLN A 230 -14.67 22.40 9.00
C GLN A 230 -13.90 22.59 10.32
N PRO A 231 -14.11 23.72 11.04
CA PRO A 231 -13.30 24.08 12.20
C PRO A 231 -13.27 23.03 13.31
N ASP A 232 -14.37 22.30 13.49
CA ASP A 232 -14.59 21.28 14.51
C ASP A 232 -13.82 19.97 14.28
N VAL A 233 -13.36 19.72 13.05
CA VAL A 233 -12.61 18.50 12.65
C VAL A 233 -11.10 18.64 12.86
N THR A 234 -10.63 19.89 12.97
CA THR A 234 -9.20 20.24 12.96
C THR A 234 -8.38 19.61 14.09
N HIS A 235 -9.04 19.21 15.19
CA HIS A 235 -8.40 18.55 16.33
C HIS A 235 -7.92 17.13 16.05
N ALA A 236 -8.59 16.41 15.14
CA ALA A 236 -8.29 15.02 14.81
C ALA A 236 -7.74 14.84 13.39
N MET A 237 -7.96 15.81 12.49
CA MET A 237 -7.43 15.77 11.14
C MET A 237 -7.30 17.17 10.55
N HIS A 238 -6.29 17.40 9.70
CA HIS A 238 -6.21 18.63 8.93
C HIS A 238 -5.73 18.38 7.51
N LEU A 239 -6.22 19.21 6.58
CA LEU A 239 -5.82 19.24 5.18
C LEU A 239 -5.02 20.52 4.92
N ARG A 240 -3.84 20.39 4.32
CA ARG A 240 -2.96 21.51 3.97
C ARG A 240 -2.38 21.32 2.58
N LEU A 241 -2.15 22.43 1.88
CA LEU A 241 -1.30 22.42 0.69
C LEU A 241 0.17 22.33 1.13
N ALA A 242 0.87 21.32 0.66
CA ALA A 242 2.29 21.08 0.94
C ALA A 242 3.11 21.04 -0.36
N ARG A 243 4.43 20.97 -0.22
CA ARG A 243 5.34 20.62 -1.32
C ARG A 243 5.92 19.24 -1.06
N ASP A 244 5.85 18.37 -2.05
CA ASP A 244 6.48 17.06 -1.99
C ASP A 244 8.01 17.17 -2.18
N THR A 245 8.74 16.05 -2.07
CA THR A 245 10.20 15.98 -2.20
C THR A 245 10.73 16.45 -3.55
N ASP A 246 9.89 16.44 -4.59
CA ASP A 246 10.20 16.97 -5.92
C ASP A 246 9.82 18.46 -6.10
N GLY A 247 9.37 19.11 -5.03
CA GLY A 247 8.97 20.52 -4.97
C GLY A 247 7.57 20.81 -5.51
N LYS A 248 6.85 19.81 -6.05
CA LYS A 248 5.52 20.01 -6.62
C LYS A 248 4.47 20.21 -5.51
N PRO A 249 3.47 21.06 -5.75
CA PRO A 249 2.36 21.22 -4.81
C PRO A 249 1.53 19.93 -4.75
N VAL A 250 1.20 19.52 -3.53
CA VAL A 250 0.36 18.36 -3.25
C VAL A 250 -0.58 18.68 -2.10
N ASP A 251 -1.76 18.07 -2.11
CA ASP A 251 -2.62 18.09 -0.93
C ASP A 251 -2.06 17.10 0.10
N ASN A 252 -1.99 17.51 1.36
CA ASN A 252 -1.54 16.67 2.46
C ASN A 252 -2.63 16.60 3.53
N ILE A 253 -3.19 15.40 3.72
CA ILE A 253 -4.08 15.10 4.84
C ILE A 253 -3.23 14.54 5.97
N HIS A 254 -3.29 15.17 7.13
CA HIS A 254 -2.70 14.65 8.35
C HIS A 254 -3.79 14.21 9.32
N VAL A 255 -3.82 12.93 9.67
CA VAL A 255 -4.75 12.35 10.65
C VAL A 255 -3.98 12.03 11.93
N HIS A 256 -4.44 12.60 13.04
CA HIS A 256 -3.80 12.49 14.33
C HIS A 256 -4.11 11.15 14.99
N GLY A 257 -3.08 10.38 15.38
CA GLY A 257 -3.26 9.11 16.09
C GLY A 257 -3.78 9.25 17.52
N TYR A 258 -3.61 10.42 18.12
CA TYR A 258 -3.85 10.70 19.54
C TYR A 258 -5.17 11.44 19.81
N ALA A 259 -6.02 11.59 18.79
CA ALA A 259 -7.32 12.23 18.95
C ALA A 259 -8.24 11.41 19.89
N SER A 260 -9.22 12.08 20.50
CA SER A 260 -10.18 11.40 21.38
C SER A 260 -11.02 10.37 20.59
N PRO A 261 -11.54 9.32 21.22
CA PRO A 261 -12.44 8.37 20.54
C PRO A 261 -13.64 9.02 19.87
N GLU A 262 -14.16 10.10 20.47
CA GLU A 262 -15.28 10.88 19.92
C GLU A 262 -14.86 11.62 18.64
N ASP A 263 -13.71 12.31 18.66
CA ASP A 263 -13.22 13.02 17.48
C ASP A 263 -12.85 12.04 16.36
N ASN A 264 -12.26 10.90 16.71
CA ASN A 264 -11.96 9.81 15.79
C ASN A 264 -13.23 9.31 15.08
N ALA A 265 -14.29 9.00 15.83
CA ALA A 265 -15.55 8.54 15.26
C ALA A 265 -16.20 9.59 14.33
N ARG A 266 -16.11 10.88 14.71
CA ARG A 266 -16.58 11.99 13.86
C ARG A 266 -15.79 12.10 12.57
N VAL A 267 -14.46 12.10 12.64
CA VAL A 267 -13.56 12.15 11.47
C VAL A 267 -13.87 11.00 10.51
N GLU A 268 -13.94 9.77 11.00
CA GLU A 268 -14.19 8.61 10.15
C GLU A 268 -15.54 8.67 9.46
N LYS A 269 -16.59 9.08 10.18
CA LYS A 269 -17.92 9.25 9.60
C LYS A 269 -17.92 10.33 8.51
N MET A 270 -17.23 11.45 8.74
CA MET A 270 -17.12 12.53 7.76
C MET A 270 -16.33 12.12 6.52
N ILE A 271 -15.18 11.47 6.70
CA ILE A 271 -14.39 10.90 5.60
C ILE A 271 -15.23 9.92 4.81
N TRP A 272 -15.92 9.00 5.48
CA TRP A 272 -16.75 8.01 4.80
C TRP A 272 -17.91 8.66 4.03
N HIS A 273 -18.57 9.67 4.57
CA HIS A 273 -19.63 10.38 3.84
C HIS A 273 -19.09 11.20 2.65
N ALA A 274 -17.83 11.64 2.70
CA ALA A 274 -17.17 12.34 1.60
C ALA A 274 -16.68 11.38 0.50
N LEU A 275 -16.18 10.20 0.89
CA LEU A 275 -15.45 9.27 0.03
C LEU A 275 -16.23 8.00 -0.35
N GLY A 276 -17.06 7.51 0.56
CA GLY A 276 -17.80 6.27 0.44
C GLY A 276 -19.23 6.47 -0.06
N ASP A 277 -20.02 5.42 0.07
CA ASP A 277 -21.46 5.49 -0.16
C ASP A 277 -22.14 6.14 1.05
N LYS A 278 -22.91 7.22 0.82
CA LYS A 278 -23.57 7.98 1.88
C LYS A 278 -24.68 7.19 2.56
N ASP A 279 -25.18 6.15 1.88
CA ASP A 279 -26.31 5.34 2.33
C ASP A 279 -25.88 4.07 3.09
N ILE A 280 -24.56 3.83 3.22
CA ILE A 280 -23.99 2.65 3.89
C ILE A 280 -22.98 3.13 4.92
N ASP A 281 -22.87 2.45 6.06
CA ASP A 281 -21.80 2.73 7.04
C ASP A 281 -20.42 2.26 6.54
N ALA A 282 -19.36 2.89 7.04
CA ALA A 282 -18.00 2.48 6.76
C ALA A 282 -17.79 1.01 7.18
N PRO A 283 -17.11 0.18 6.37
CA PRO A 283 -16.84 -1.20 6.75
C PRO A 283 -16.07 -1.26 8.09
N GLU A 284 -16.63 -1.95 9.10
CA GLU A 284 -16.10 -2.02 10.47
C GLU A 284 -14.66 -2.55 10.58
N ARG A 285 -14.18 -3.16 9.50
CA ARG A 285 -12.89 -3.81 9.38
C ARG A 285 -11.77 -2.83 8.99
N LEU A 286 -12.12 -1.66 8.46
CA LEU A 286 -11.15 -0.61 8.20
C LEU A 286 -10.54 -0.12 9.52
N GLY A 287 -9.21 0.02 9.54
CA GLY A 287 -8.42 0.46 10.67
C GLY A 287 -7.92 -0.66 11.61
N ARG A 288 -8.28 -1.93 11.39
CA ARG A 288 -7.84 -3.02 12.29
C ARG A 288 -6.38 -3.39 12.08
N ILE A 289 -5.67 -3.65 13.17
CA ILE A 289 -4.25 -4.07 13.17
C ILE A 289 -4.14 -5.48 13.73
N GLY A 290 -3.71 -6.43 12.90
CA GLY A 290 -3.52 -7.83 13.31
C GLY A 290 -4.84 -8.58 13.53
N ALA A 291 -4.78 -9.69 14.28
CA ALA A 291 -5.94 -10.49 14.66
C ALA A 291 -6.67 -9.92 15.91
N ASP A 292 -6.08 -8.93 16.56
CA ASP A 292 -6.60 -8.27 17.76
C ASP A 292 -7.62 -7.18 17.41
N VAL A 293 -8.41 -6.77 18.43
CA VAL A 293 -9.45 -5.73 18.32
C VAL A 293 -8.86 -4.30 18.23
N GLN A 294 -7.53 -4.14 18.14
CA GLN A 294 -6.91 -2.82 18.09
C GLN A 294 -7.22 -2.13 16.76
N ARG A 295 -7.85 -0.95 16.86
CA ARG A 295 -8.26 -0.14 15.71
C ARG A 295 -7.55 1.21 15.71
N SER A 296 -7.12 1.65 14.52
CA SER A 296 -6.39 2.90 14.29
C SER A 296 -7.14 3.77 13.29
N THR A 297 -7.54 4.97 13.70
CA THR A 297 -8.20 5.96 12.83
C THR A 297 -7.31 6.39 11.66
N PRO A 298 -6.00 6.69 11.85
CA PRO A 298 -5.11 6.99 10.73
C PRO A 298 -5.06 5.87 9.69
N LEU A 299 -5.03 4.60 10.13
CA LEU A 299 -5.09 3.46 9.22
C LEU A 299 -6.47 3.36 8.52
N ALA A 300 -7.56 3.56 9.26
CA ALA A 300 -8.91 3.51 8.72
C ALA A 300 -9.10 4.55 7.61
N VAL A 301 -8.72 5.81 7.86
CA VAL A 301 -8.80 6.90 6.88
C VAL A 301 -7.93 6.62 5.65
N SER A 302 -6.71 6.10 5.86
CA SER A 302 -5.84 5.68 4.76
C SER A 302 -6.52 4.63 3.88
N GLN A 303 -7.15 3.62 4.47
CA GLN A 303 -7.86 2.57 3.74
C GLN A 303 -9.15 3.09 3.08
N MET A 304 -9.91 3.97 3.72
CA MET A 304 -11.11 4.59 3.12
C MET A 304 -10.75 5.36 1.85
N LEU A 305 -9.64 6.12 1.88
CA LEU A 305 -9.16 6.85 0.72
C LEU A 305 -8.77 5.91 -0.43
N LEU A 306 -8.02 4.85 -0.15
CA LEU A 306 -7.63 3.89 -1.19
C LEU A 306 -8.83 3.10 -1.72
N LEU A 307 -9.80 2.78 -0.84
CA LEU A 307 -11.03 2.12 -1.21
C LEU A 307 -11.90 3.00 -2.13
N HIS A 308 -11.98 4.30 -1.87
CA HIS A 308 -12.64 5.25 -2.77
C HIS A 308 -12.07 5.17 -4.19
N HIS A 309 -10.74 5.21 -4.32
CA HIS A 309 -10.09 5.13 -5.63
C HIS A 309 -10.32 3.78 -6.34
N LEU A 310 -10.40 2.68 -5.60
CA LEU A 310 -10.77 1.37 -6.15
C LEU A 310 -12.21 1.41 -6.67
N LEU A 311 -13.17 1.89 -5.87
CA LEU A 311 -14.59 1.91 -6.20
C LEU A 311 -14.94 2.92 -7.31
N ASP A 312 -14.30 4.09 -7.33
CA ASP A 312 -14.57 5.15 -8.31
C ASP A 312 -13.86 4.90 -9.65
N GLY A 313 -12.65 4.32 -9.63
CA GLY A 313 -12.04 3.75 -10.86
C GLY A 313 -12.90 2.63 -11.47
N GLY A 314 -13.77 2.04 -10.65
CA GLY A 314 -14.80 1.06 -10.98
C GLY A 314 -16.13 1.64 -11.47
N ARG A 315 -16.26 2.98 -11.59
CA ARG A 315 -17.40 3.66 -12.22
C ARG A 315 -17.07 4.17 -13.62
#